data_AF-A0A7C2RY97-F1
#
_entry.id   AF-A0A7C2RY97-F1
#
_cell.length_a   1.000
_cell.length_b   1.000
_cell.length_c   1.000
_cell.angle_alpha   90.00
_cell.angle_beta   90.00
_cell.angle_gamma   90.00
#
_symmetry.space_group_name_H-M   'P 1'
#
loop_
_entity.id
_entity.type
_entity.pdbx_description
1 polymer ?
#
loop_
_entity_poly.entity_id
_entity_poly.type
_entity_poly.pdbx_seq_one_letter_code
_entity_poly.pdbx_strand_id
1 'polypeptide(L)'
;MRRIIALSTFVIIVAISSLALASTKMSSQGGVWVSGKVTAIEKGPENSLLTLRESNGQIFRVSATNDKLKAIEIGDRVTVKDVNGWAATIKEAGKKTARSSTGLTHRQA
;
A
#
# COMPACT_ATOMS: atom_id res chain seq x y z
N MET A 1 -2.43 -26.04 -67.82
CA MET A 1 -3.21 -24.99 -67.14
C MET A 1 -3.36 -25.35 -65.67
N ARG A 2 -2.75 -24.61 -64.76
CA ARG A 2 -2.94 -24.73 -63.30
C ARG A 2 -3.14 -23.31 -62.77
N ARG A 3 -4.37 -22.91 -62.44
CA ARG A 3 -4.65 -21.64 -61.78
C ARG A 3 -5.31 -21.95 -60.45
N ILE A 4 -4.50 -21.78 -59.42
CA ILE A 4 -4.79 -21.99 -58.00
C ILE A 4 -5.76 -20.89 -57.57
N ILE A 5 -6.84 -21.30 -56.91
CA ILE A 5 -7.88 -20.46 -56.35
C ILE A 5 -7.31 -19.79 -55.10
N ALA A 6 -7.05 -18.49 -55.15
CA ALA A 6 -6.67 -17.71 -53.98
C ALA A 6 -7.94 -17.11 -53.35
N LEU A 7 -8.50 -17.82 -52.37
CA LEU A 7 -9.50 -17.28 -51.45
C LEU A 7 -8.83 -16.18 -50.61
N SER A 8 -9.12 -14.93 -50.94
CA SER A 8 -8.64 -13.77 -50.18
C SER A 8 -9.55 -13.55 -48.97
N THR A 9 -9.25 -14.24 -47.86
CA THR A 9 -9.86 -13.97 -46.56
C THR A 9 -9.44 -12.59 -46.07
N PHE A 10 -10.32 -11.61 -46.21
CA PHE A 10 -10.23 -10.31 -45.56
C PHE A 10 -10.40 -10.49 -44.05
N VAL A 11 -9.29 -10.56 -43.33
CA VAL A 11 -9.29 -10.47 -41.86
C VAL A 11 -9.50 -9.01 -41.50
N ILE A 12 -10.72 -8.69 -41.08
CA ILE A 12 -11.08 -7.40 -40.48
C ILE A 12 -10.40 -7.34 -39.12
N ILE A 13 -9.26 -6.64 -39.04
CA ILE A 13 -8.62 -6.31 -37.76
C ILE A 13 -9.44 -5.19 -37.15
N VAL A 14 -10.36 -5.58 -36.26
CA VAL A 14 -11.02 -4.68 -35.32
C VAL A 14 -9.93 -4.19 -34.36
N ALA A 15 -9.40 -3.00 -34.60
CA ALA A 15 -8.54 -2.30 -33.66
C ALA A 15 -9.40 -1.79 -32.50
N ILE A 16 -9.76 -2.71 -31.60
CA ILE A 16 -10.48 -2.39 -30.37
C ILE A 16 -9.50 -1.65 -29.46
N SER A 17 -9.62 -0.32 -29.47
CA SER A 17 -9.61 0.54 -28.29
C SER A 17 -8.70 0.08 -27.15
N SER A 18 -7.38 0.21 -27.34
CA SER A 18 -6.50 0.46 -26.20
C SER A 18 -6.61 1.94 -25.83
N LEU A 19 -7.81 2.36 -25.41
CA LEU A 19 -7.96 3.55 -24.59
C LEU A 19 -7.32 3.15 -23.26
N ALA A 20 -6.00 3.35 -23.17
CA ALA A 20 -5.28 3.34 -21.92
C ALA A 20 -5.93 4.44 -21.07
N LEU A 21 -6.94 4.03 -20.32
CA LEU A 21 -7.54 4.78 -19.25
C LEU A 21 -6.45 4.87 -18.20
N ALA A 22 -5.51 5.79 -18.41
CA ALA A 22 -4.65 6.28 -17.37
C ALA A 22 -5.61 6.78 -16.31
N SER A 23 -5.82 5.94 -15.30
CA SER A 23 -6.52 6.31 -14.08
C SER A 23 -5.64 7.36 -13.44
N THR A 24 -5.79 8.61 -13.89
CA THR A 24 -5.32 9.80 -13.18
C THR A 24 -6.05 9.75 -11.86
N LYS A 25 -5.42 9.07 -10.90
CA LYS A 25 -5.76 9.10 -9.49
C LYS A 25 -5.58 10.56 -9.12
N MET A 26 -6.67 11.31 -9.19
CA MET A 26 -6.78 12.69 -8.75
C MET A 26 -6.12 12.72 -7.38
N SER A 27 -4.89 13.26 -7.33
CA SER A 27 -4.14 13.41 -6.10
C SER A 27 -4.90 14.47 -5.31
N SER A 28 -5.88 14.00 -4.54
CA SER A 28 -6.55 14.81 -3.55
C SER A 28 -5.43 15.38 -2.68
N GLN A 29 -5.32 16.70 -2.63
CA GLN A 29 -4.30 17.46 -1.89
C GLN A 29 -4.20 17.05 -0.40
N GLY A 30 -5.05 16.15 0.09
CA GLY A 30 -5.05 15.58 1.43
C GLY A 30 -4.26 14.28 1.64
N GLY A 31 -3.67 13.65 0.61
CA GLY A 31 -3.00 12.34 0.73
C GLY A 31 -3.99 11.16 0.86
N VAL A 32 -3.50 9.94 0.63
CA VAL A 32 -4.30 8.71 0.64
C VAL A 32 -4.10 7.97 1.95
N TRP A 33 -5.18 7.66 2.64
CA TRP A 33 -5.13 6.80 3.83
C TRP A 33 -5.26 5.33 3.41
N VAL A 34 -4.28 4.52 3.81
CA VAL A 34 -4.23 3.08 3.53
C VAL A 34 -4.15 2.32 4.85
N SER A 35 -5.03 1.34 5.05
CA SER A 35 -5.02 0.49 6.25
C SER A 35 -4.73 -0.96 5.87
N GLY A 36 -3.70 -1.55 6.46
CA GLY A 36 -3.28 -2.89 6.11
C GLY A 36 -2.41 -3.55 7.17
N LYS A 37 -2.18 -4.85 6.99
CA LYS A 37 -1.24 -5.63 7.79
C LYS A 37 0.16 -5.49 7.21
N VAL A 38 1.15 -5.18 8.04
CA VAL A 38 2.55 -5.14 7.63
C VAL A 38 3.01 -6.55 7.29
N THR A 39 3.53 -6.73 6.08
CA THR A 39 4.01 -8.01 5.56
C THR A 39 5.51 -8.03 5.33
N ALA A 40 6.12 -6.86 5.09
CA ALA A 40 7.57 -6.71 4.99
C ALA A 40 8.01 -5.29 5.40
N ILE A 41 9.23 -5.22 5.94
CA ILE A 41 9.94 -3.97 6.24
C ILE A 41 11.35 -4.12 5.66
N GLU A 42 11.65 -3.42 4.57
CA GLU A 42 12.99 -3.42 3.97
C GLU A 42 13.75 -2.21 4.51
N LYS A 43 14.74 -2.48 5.37
CA LYS A 43 15.49 -1.42 6.05
C LYS A 43 16.58 -0.85 5.15
N GLY A 44 16.52 0.45 4.92
CA GLY A 44 17.62 1.22 4.32
C GLY A 44 18.34 2.08 5.36
N PRO A 45 19.44 2.76 4.97
CA PRO A 45 20.28 3.53 5.89
C PRO A 45 19.54 4.71 6.54
N GLU A 46 18.67 5.41 5.80
CA GLU A 46 17.89 6.55 6.30
C GLU A 46 16.38 6.32 6.21
N ASN A 47 15.96 5.63 5.15
CA ASN A 47 14.58 5.37 4.82
C ASN A 47 14.39 3.87 4.60
N SER A 48 13.19 3.39 4.89
CA SER A 48 12.82 1.99 4.71
C SER A 48 11.55 1.89 3.86
N LEU A 49 11.41 0.78 3.14
CA LEU A 49 10.22 0.47 2.38
C LEU A 49 9.30 -0.43 3.20
N LEU A 50 8.07 0.05 3.42
CA LEU A 50 7.03 -0.68 4.14
C LEU A 50 6.06 -1.33 3.16
N THR A 51 5.82 -2.62 3.31
CA THR A 51 4.82 -3.35 2.51
C THR A 51 3.62 -3.74 3.36
N LEU A 52 2.44 -3.27 2.97
CA LEU A 52 1.15 -3.50 3.61
C LEU A 52 0.29 -4.42 2.74
N ARG A 53 -0.43 -5.34 3.37
CA ARG A 53 -1.51 -6.10 2.75
C ARG A 53 -2.85 -5.60 3.27
N GLU A 54 -3.64 -5.04 2.37
CA GLU A 54 -4.98 -4.55 2.67
C GLU A 54 -5.99 -5.71 2.83
N SER A 55 -7.15 -5.42 3.41
CA SER A 55 -8.19 -6.43 3.66
C SER A 55 -8.75 -7.06 2.38
N ASN A 56 -8.69 -6.34 1.25
CA ASN A 56 -9.06 -6.82 -0.07
C ASN A 56 -7.97 -7.69 -0.74
N GLY A 57 -6.86 -7.94 -0.04
CA GLY A 57 -5.73 -8.71 -0.55
C GLY A 57 -4.73 -7.92 -1.41
N GLN A 58 -4.99 -6.64 -1.70
CA GLN A 58 -4.05 -5.79 -2.42
C GLN A 58 -2.79 -5.51 -1.60
N ILE A 59 -1.68 -5.33 -2.31
CA ILE A 59 -0.39 -4.99 -1.71
C ILE A 59 -0.11 -3.51 -1.96
N PHE A 60 0.16 -2.78 -0.89
CA PHE A 60 0.53 -1.39 -0.92
C PHE A 60 1.95 -1.21 -0.39
N ARG A 61 2.78 -0.46 -1.11
CA ARG A 61 4.18 -0.20 -0.74
C ARG A 61 4.36 1.29 -0.54
N VAL A 62 5.04 1.68 0.54
CA VAL A 62 5.24 3.09 0.89
C VAL A 62 6.57 3.28 1.57
N SER A 63 7.27 4.36 1.22
CA SER A 63 8.54 4.73 1.85
C SER A 63 8.29 5.47 3.15
N ALA A 64 9.05 5.16 4.20
CA ALA A 64 8.97 5.84 5.48
C ALA A 64 10.37 6.08 6.05
N THR A 65 10.54 7.17 6.81
CA THR A 65 11.77 7.39 7.57
C THR A 65 11.89 6.34 8.68
N ASN A 66 13.12 5.92 8.97
CA ASN A 66 13.38 4.88 9.96
C ASN A 66 12.79 5.21 11.34
N ASP A 67 12.74 6.48 11.72
CA ASP A 67 12.15 6.94 12.98
C ASP A 67 10.65 6.60 13.12
N LYS A 68 9.89 6.66 12.02
CA LYS A 68 8.44 6.37 12.04
C LYS A 68 8.13 4.88 12.10
N LEU A 69 9.12 4.03 11.82
CA LEU A 69 8.98 2.58 11.81
C LEU A 69 9.49 1.90 13.08
N LYS A 70 10.11 2.64 14.01
CA LYS A 70 10.72 2.09 15.24
C LYS A 70 9.76 1.25 16.09
N ALA A 71 8.47 1.54 16.04
CA ALA A 71 7.44 0.88 16.85
C ALA A 71 6.59 -0.14 16.08
N ILE A 72 6.87 -0.32 14.78
CA ILE A 72 6.06 -1.12 13.85
C ILE A 72 6.80 -2.41 13.51
N GLU A 73 6.09 -3.52 13.63
CA GLU A 73 6.62 -4.85 13.34
C GLU A 73 5.84 -5.54 12.21
N ILE A 74 6.47 -6.55 11.61
CA ILE A 74 5.79 -7.42 10.64
C ILE A 74 4.68 -8.17 11.38
N GLY A 75 3.46 -8.06 10.87
CA GLY A 75 2.28 -8.61 11.52
C GLY A 75 1.32 -7.55 12.04
N ASP A 76 1.80 -6.34 12.31
CA ASP A 76 0.97 -5.27 12.85
C ASP A 76 -0.04 -4.77 11.82
N ARG A 77 -1.22 -4.35 12.30
CA ARG A 77 -2.16 -3.57 11.49
C ARG A 77 -1.87 -2.10 11.71
N VAL A 78 -1.62 -1.39 10.63
CA VAL A 78 -1.34 0.05 10.66
C VAL A 78 -2.18 0.77 9.62
N THR A 79 -2.43 2.04 9.88
CA THR A 79 -3.05 2.99 8.97
C THR A 79 -2.02 4.05 8.61
N VAL A 80 -1.65 4.10 7.33
CA VAL A 80 -0.64 5.01 6.79
C VAL A 80 -1.32 6.10 5.97
N LYS A 81 -0.89 7.34 6.19
CA LYS A 81 -1.19 8.46 5.29
C LYS A 81 -0.07 8.58 4.27
N ASP A 82 -0.35 8.15 3.05
CA ASP A 82 0.52 8.32 1.89
C ASP A 82 0.36 9.73 1.30
N VAL A 83 1.47 10.44 1.13
CA VAL A 83 1.53 11.71 0.41
C VAL A 83 2.63 11.58 -0.62
N ASN A 84 2.25 11.46 -1.90
CA ASN A 84 3.17 11.31 -3.03
C ASN A 84 4.14 10.11 -2.88
N GLY A 85 3.67 8.96 -2.38
CA GLY A 85 4.50 7.76 -2.19
C GLY A 85 5.31 7.70 -0.89
N TRP A 86 5.11 8.68 0.00
CA TRP A 86 5.76 8.76 1.31
C TRP A 86 4.75 8.67 2.46
N ALA A 87 5.13 7.92 3.50
CA ALA A 87 4.38 7.80 4.73
C ALA A 87 4.51 9.09 5.57
N ALA A 88 3.58 10.03 5.36
CA ALA A 88 3.48 11.24 6.14
C ALA A 88 3.09 10.94 7.60
N THR A 89 2.23 9.95 7.83
CA THR A 89 1.78 9.55 9.18
C THR A 89 1.56 8.05 9.21
N ILE A 90 1.98 7.40 10.30
CA ILE A 90 1.66 5.99 10.55
C ILE A 90 1.00 5.89 11.91
N LYS A 91 -0.22 5.35 11.95
CA LYS A 91 -0.96 5.07 13.18
C LYS A 91 -1.10 3.56 13.31
N GLU A 92 -0.70 3.00 14.45
CA GLU A 92 -0.98 1.61 14.76
C GLU A 92 -2.48 1.45 15.04
N ALA A 93 -3.13 0.52 14.34
CA ALA A 93 -4.58 0.37 14.37
C ALA A 93 -5.09 -0.37 15.63
N GLY A 94 -4.31 -0.44 16.70
CA GLY A 94 -4.76 -1.06 17.95
C GLY A 94 -3.64 -1.60 18.84
N LYS A 95 -2.73 -0.75 19.31
CA LYS A 95 -2.10 -1.08 20.60
C LYS A 95 -3.20 -0.99 21.66
N LYS A 96 -3.69 -2.16 22.11
CA LYS A 96 -4.18 -2.28 23.48
C LYS A 96 -3.07 -1.70 24.34
N THR A 97 -3.33 -0.55 24.95
CA THR A 97 -2.55 0.00 26.05
C THR A 97 -2.56 -1.03 27.19
N ALA A 98 -1.71 -2.05 27.12
CA ALA A 98 -1.43 -2.97 28.22
C ALA A 98 -0.25 -2.47 29.06
N ARG A 99 -0.12 -1.14 29.20
CA ARG A 99 0.93 -0.52 30.01
C ARG A 99 0.53 0.84 30.55
N SER A 100 -0.49 0.87 31.40
CA SER A 100 -0.60 1.88 32.46
C SER A 100 -1.58 1.41 33.54
N SER A 101 -1.22 0.35 34.25
CA SER A 101 -1.87 -0.06 35.51
C SER A 101 -0.83 -0.73 36.42
N THR A 102 0.24 -0.02 36.73
CA THR A 102 1.17 -0.41 37.79
C THR A 102 1.62 0.85 38.49
N GLY A 103 1.02 1.15 39.64
CA GLY A 103 1.41 2.29 40.47
C GLY A 103 0.30 2.98 41.27
N LEU A 104 -0.80 2.31 41.61
CA LEU A 104 -1.73 2.79 42.64
C LEU A 104 -1.61 1.88 43.87
N THR A 105 -0.41 1.83 44.46
CA THR A 105 -0.25 1.34 45.84
C THR A 105 -0.42 2.51 46.78
N HIS A 106 -1.67 2.64 47.20
CA HIS A 106 -2.13 3.27 48.42
C HIS A 106 -1.08 3.12 49.55
N ARG A 107 -0.49 4.22 50.00
CA ARG A 107 0.14 4.29 51.32
C ARG A 107 -0.29 5.58 51.98
N GLN A 108 -1.46 5.52 52.60
CA GLN A 108 -1.80 6.48 53.65
C GLN A 108 -0.82 6.27 54.80
N ALA A 109 -0.22 7.36 55.25
CA ALA A 109 0.35 7.52 56.58
C ALA A 109 -0.19 8.85 57.11
#